data_AF-A0A1J1I942-F1
#
_entry.id   AF-A0A1J1I942-F1
#
_cell.length_a   1.000
_cell.length_b   1.000
_cell.length_c   1.000
_cell.angle_alpha   90.00
_cell.angle_beta   90.00
_cell.angle_gamma   90.00
#
_symmetry.space_group_name_H-M   'P 1'
#
loop_
_entity.id
_entity.type
_entity.pdbx_description
1 polymer ?
#
loop_
_entity_poly.entity_id
_entity_poly.type
_entity_poly.pdbx_seq_one_letter_code
_entity_poly.pdbx_strand_id
1 'polypeptide(L)'
;MSILDVLNADNASFRVFVTWGGFLLIKMLFMSILTGIQRGRKGAVENPEDLGRQGVSIRQDEDVERVRRAHLNDLENIPAFLAASFIYIMTEPNFLVASWLIRVGVIARIGHTIKLNCCGVIEIHSLIMTVFDALNYNNQVFCGYITWGGILLIKMLLMAFLTGVQRTRKSAFENPEDLGSRGETAIKKDPDVERVRRAHLNDLENIPAFLFAALFFVCSEPHPGVALWLIRIAVIARILHTIVYAIYPIRQPARGICFLTCLFITVFMIVWMTVSDALSYNNELFRIYITWGGLLMIKLLLMAPFTAFHRLRSGAIENPEDVIRSNNEIKKDESVERVRRAHLNDLENIPAFLIAALMYVMSEPDPDVASWLIRIAVIARICHTLVYAVYPIRQPARFICFIVTVLITAFMILWSMVHFFKI
;
A
#
# COMPACT_ATOMS: atom_id res chain seq x y z
N MET A 1 -11.72 -13.61 -23.77
CA MET A 1 -12.44 -12.68 -22.88
C MET A 1 -11.54 -11.49 -22.62
N SER A 2 -12.09 -10.29 -22.72
CA SER A 2 -11.39 -9.07 -22.32
C SER A 2 -11.31 -9.02 -20.78
N ILE A 3 -10.32 -8.32 -20.22
CA ILE A 3 -10.18 -8.14 -18.77
C ILE A 3 -11.46 -7.53 -18.16
N LEU A 4 -12.20 -6.75 -18.95
CA LEU A 4 -13.46 -6.11 -18.55
C LEU A 4 -14.60 -7.12 -18.36
N ASP A 5 -14.61 -8.24 -19.11
CA ASP A 5 -15.63 -9.27 -18.97
C ASP A 5 -15.53 -9.99 -17.61
N VAL A 6 -14.30 -10.18 -17.11
CA VAL A 6 -14.03 -10.78 -15.79
C VAL A 6 -14.42 -9.84 -14.65
N LEU A 7 -14.31 -8.53 -14.89
CA LEU A 7 -14.62 -7.44 -13.96
C LEU A 7 -16.09 -7.00 -13.97
N ASN A 8 -16.95 -7.72 -14.69
CA ASN A 8 -18.37 -7.40 -14.78
C ASN A 8 -19.15 -7.87 -13.53
N ALA A 9 -20.27 -7.19 -13.25
CA ALA A 9 -21.21 -7.51 -12.17
C ALA A 9 -21.86 -8.89 -12.27
N ASP A 10 -21.90 -9.45 -13.46
CA ASP A 10 -22.42 -10.80 -13.69
C ASP A 10 -21.53 -11.89 -13.07
N ASN A 11 -20.23 -11.61 -12.88
CA ASN A 11 -19.30 -12.56 -12.29
C ASN A 11 -19.51 -12.67 -10.77
N ALA A 12 -20.07 -13.80 -10.33
CA ALA A 12 -20.36 -14.08 -8.93
C ALA A 12 -19.11 -14.00 -8.02
N SER A 13 -17.93 -14.41 -8.51
CA SER A 13 -16.67 -14.33 -7.75
C SER A 13 -16.25 -12.88 -7.53
N PHE A 14 -16.45 -12.02 -8.54
CA PHE A 14 -16.16 -10.59 -8.43
C PHE A 14 -17.12 -9.88 -7.47
N ARG A 15 -18.42 -10.24 -7.46
CA ARG A 15 -19.38 -9.71 -6.48
C ARG A 15 -18.98 -10.01 -5.04
N VAL A 16 -18.51 -11.22 -4.77
CA VAL A 16 -18.02 -11.59 -3.42
C VAL A 16 -16.81 -10.77 -3.03
N PHE A 17 -15.88 -10.51 -3.96
CA PHE A 17 -14.75 -9.63 -3.70
C PHE A 17 -15.14 -8.19 -3.42
N VAL A 18 -16.06 -7.63 -4.19
CA VAL A 18 -16.51 -6.24 -3.97
C VAL A 18 -17.17 -6.10 -2.60
N THR A 19 -18.08 -7.00 -2.27
CA THR A 19 -18.82 -6.94 -1.00
C THR A 19 -17.91 -7.16 0.20
N TRP A 20 -17.06 -8.20 0.19
CA TRP A 20 -16.21 -8.54 1.33
C TRP A 20 -14.94 -7.69 1.41
N GLY A 21 -14.36 -7.32 0.27
CA GLY A 21 -13.27 -6.35 0.19
C GLY A 21 -13.70 -4.97 0.66
N GLY A 22 -14.95 -4.56 0.39
CA GLY A 22 -15.53 -3.32 0.89
C GLY A 22 -15.52 -3.22 2.42
N PHE A 23 -15.84 -4.30 3.14
CA PHE A 23 -15.75 -4.33 4.61
C PHE A 23 -14.33 -4.07 5.12
N LEU A 24 -13.31 -4.64 4.47
CA LEU A 24 -11.91 -4.40 4.83
C LEU A 24 -11.47 -2.96 4.55
N LEU A 25 -11.89 -2.38 3.42
CA LEU A 25 -11.61 -0.98 3.11
C LEU A 25 -12.28 -0.03 4.12
N ILE A 26 -13.54 -0.29 4.50
CA ILE A 26 -14.24 0.47 5.55
C ILE A 26 -13.49 0.37 6.88
N LYS A 27 -13.02 -0.82 7.23
CA LYS A 27 -12.19 -1.03 8.44
C LYS A 27 -10.92 -0.18 8.39
N MET A 28 -10.19 -0.18 7.28
CA MET A 28 -8.98 0.66 7.12
C MET A 28 -9.30 2.15 7.33
N LEU A 29 -10.38 2.64 6.72
CA LEU A 29 -10.81 4.03 6.89
C LEU A 29 -11.18 4.33 8.35
N PHE A 30 -11.93 3.43 8.99
CA PHE A 30 -12.32 3.58 10.39
C PHE A 30 -11.11 3.64 11.33
N MET A 31 -10.11 2.77 11.12
CA MET A 31 -8.89 2.76 11.93
C MET A 31 -8.10 4.07 11.81
N SER A 32 -8.02 4.66 10.60
CA SER A 32 -7.38 5.97 10.42
C SER A 32 -8.09 7.09 11.19
N ILE A 33 -9.43 7.11 11.19
CA ILE A 33 -10.22 8.09 11.95
C ILE A 33 -10.05 7.86 13.46
N LEU A 34 -10.06 6.60 13.91
CA LEU A 34 -9.96 6.25 15.33
C LEU A 34 -8.62 6.67 15.93
N THR A 35 -7.51 6.50 15.20
CA THR A 35 -6.21 7.03 15.64
C THR A 35 -6.24 8.55 15.79
N GLY A 36 -6.87 9.27 14.86
CA GLY A 36 -7.05 10.73 14.91
C GLY A 36 -7.84 11.19 16.14
N ILE A 37 -8.96 10.53 16.43
CA ILE A 37 -9.81 10.83 17.60
C ILE A 37 -9.05 10.59 18.91
N GLN A 38 -8.34 9.47 19.01
CA GLN A 38 -7.57 9.14 20.22
C GLN A 38 -6.44 10.14 20.47
N ARG A 39 -5.76 10.59 19.41
CA ARG A 39 -4.74 11.64 19.51
C ARG A 39 -5.32 12.94 20.05
N GLY A 40 -6.47 13.36 19.53
CA GLY A 40 -7.17 14.56 20.00
C GLY A 40 -7.58 14.46 21.47
N ARG A 41 -8.09 13.30 21.90
CA ARG A 41 -8.47 13.06 23.30
C ARG A 41 -7.29 13.05 24.26
N LYS A 42 -6.15 12.50 23.86
CA LYS A 42 -4.94 12.38 24.70
C LYS A 42 -3.99 13.58 24.59
N GLY A 43 -4.27 14.54 23.71
CA GLY A 43 -3.38 15.67 23.45
C GLY A 43 -2.03 15.27 22.85
N ALA A 44 -1.96 14.12 22.17
CA ALA A 44 -0.73 13.64 21.55
C ALA A 44 -0.50 14.35 20.21
N VAL A 45 0.19 15.49 20.24
CA VAL A 45 0.46 16.31 19.05
C VAL A 45 1.75 15.86 18.37
N GLU A 46 1.68 15.58 17.06
CA GLU A 46 2.84 15.15 16.27
C GLU A 46 3.65 16.31 15.69
N ASN A 47 3.03 17.44 15.35
CA ASN A 47 3.71 18.57 14.71
C ASN A 47 3.91 19.72 15.69
N PRO A 48 5.10 20.35 15.73
CA PRO A 48 5.36 21.49 16.61
C PRO A 48 4.47 22.70 16.30
N GLU A 49 3.96 22.83 15.08
CA GLU A 49 3.08 23.93 14.66
C GLU A 49 1.63 23.80 15.16
N ASP A 50 1.24 22.58 15.54
CA ASP A 50 -0.07 22.29 16.12
C ASP A 50 -0.10 22.54 17.63
N LEU A 51 1.04 22.95 18.21
CA LEU A 51 1.14 23.46 19.56
C LEU A 51 0.48 24.85 19.65
N GLY A 52 -0.84 24.87 19.87
CA GLY A 52 -1.52 26.05 20.39
C GLY A 52 -1.07 26.34 21.84
N ARG A 53 -1.35 27.57 22.34
CA ARG A 53 -0.95 28.19 23.63
C ARG A 53 -1.06 27.35 24.94
N GLN A 54 -1.52 26.11 24.92
CA GLN A 54 -1.53 25.21 26.07
C GLN A 54 -0.30 24.32 26.01
N GLY A 55 0.43 24.18 27.12
CA GLY A 55 1.68 23.44 27.26
C GLY A 55 1.58 21.94 27.03
N VAL A 56 1.16 21.55 25.83
CA VAL A 56 1.12 20.18 25.33
C VAL A 56 2.53 19.84 24.87
N SER A 57 3.17 18.87 25.51
CA SER A 57 4.44 18.33 25.03
C SER A 57 4.19 17.29 23.93
N ILE A 58 5.19 17.03 23.08
CA ILE A 58 5.19 15.87 22.17
C ILE A 58 5.19 14.62 23.06
N ARG A 59 4.01 14.09 23.38
CA ARG A 59 3.85 12.93 24.24
C ARG A 59 3.36 11.76 23.40
N GLN A 60 4.18 10.71 23.32
CA GLN A 60 3.75 9.42 22.79
C GLN A 60 2.93 8.73 23.89
N ASP A 61 1.62 8.63 23.69
CA ASP A 61 0.70 7.89 24.58
C ASP A 61 0.60 6.44 24.08
N GLU A 62 0.77 5.49 25.00
CA GLU A 62 0.80 4.05 24.67
C GLU A 62 -0.53 3.55 24.09
N ASP A 63 -1.67 4.10 24.52
CA ASP A 63 -2.99 3.73 23.99
C ASP A 63 -3.14 4.16 22.53
N VAL A 64 -2.66 5.37 22.21
CA VAL A 64 -2.62 5.89 20.83
C VAL A 64 -1.71 5.02 19.98
N GLU A 65 -0.56 4.63 20.53
CA GLU A 65 0.42 3.80 19.85
C GLU A 65 -0.08 2.35 19.65
N ARG A 66 -0.91 1.83 20.55
CA ARG A 66 -1.57 0.53 20.41
C ARG A 66 -2.49 0.53 19.19
N VAL A 67 -3.34 1.54 19.04
CA VAL A 67 -4.23 1.63 17.87
C VAL A 67 -3.43 1.90 16.60
N ARG A 68 -2.41 2.74 16.66
CA ARG A 68 -1.53 3.00 15.52
C ARG A 68 -0.87 1.72 15.01
N ARG A 69 -0.38 0.85 15.90
CA ARG A 69 0.17 -0.47 15.53
C ARG A 69 -0.88 -1.38 14.87
N ALA A 70 -2.11 -1.41 15.40
CA ALA A 70 -3.19 -2.17 14.78
C ALA A 70 -3.54 -1.65 13.37
N HIS A 71 -3.58 -0.32 13.20
CA HIS A 71 -3.77 0.33 11.90
C HIS A 71 -2.63 0.02 10.93
N LEU A 72 -1.37 0.09 11.37
CA LEU A 72 -0.22 -0.30 10.55
C LEU A 72 -0.29 -1.76 10.11
N ASN A 73 -0.62 -2.69 11.01
CA ASN A 73 -0.78 -4.09 10.63
C ASN A 73 -1.89 -4.27 9.57
N ASP A 74 -2.98 -3.51 9.65
CA ASP A 74 -4.02 -3.51 8.63
C ASP A 74 -3.49 -2.95 7.29
N LEU A 75 -2.66 -1.90 7.31
CA LEU A 75 -2.02 -1.31 6.13
C LEU A 75 -1.01 -2.24 5.45
N GLU A 76 -0.32 -3.08 6.22
CA GLU A 76 0.62 -4.06 5.67
C GLU A 76 -0.11 -5.22 4.98
N ASN A 77 -1.24 -5.64 5.55
CA ASN A 77 -1.89 -6.88 5.18
C ASN A 77 -3.08 -6.73 4.24
N ILE A 78 -3.92 -5.70 4.42
CA ILE A 78 -5.18 -5.56 3.68
C ILE A 78 -4.91 -5.25 2.20
N PRO A 79 -4.07 -4.28 1.82
CA PRO A 79 -3.75 -4.03 0.41
C PRO A 79 -3.16 -5.25 -0.28
N ALA A 80 -2.27 -5.98 0.41
CA ALA A 80 -1.69 -7.22 -0.08
C ALA A 80 -2.75 -8.31 -0.31
N PHE A 81 -3.65 -8.50 0.65
CA PHE A 81 -4.74 -9.45 0.56
C PHE A 81 -5.74 -9.10 -0.55
N LEU A 82 -6.11 -7.82 -0.68
CA LEU A 82 -7.01 -7.37 -1.73
C LEU A 82 -6.37 -7.55 -3.11
N ALA A 83 -5.10 -7.19 -3.27
CA ALA A 83 -4.37 -7.41 -4.52
C ALA A 83 -4.26 -8.91 -4.88
N ALA A 84 -3.92 -9.76 -3.91
CA ALA A 84 -3.85 -11.21 -4.11
C ALA A 84 -5.23 -11.80 -4.47
N SER A 85 -6.29 -11.39 -3.76
CA SER A 85 -7.66 -11.84 -4.03
C SER A 85 -8.13 -11.38 -5.40
N PHE A 86 -7.80 -10.15 -5.79
CA PHE A 86 -8.10 -9.61 -7.12
C PHE A 86 -7.40 -10.40 -8.22
N ILE A 87 -6.10 -10.65 -8.08
CA ILE A 87 -5.34 -11.48 -9.02
C ILE A 87 -5.90 -12.91 -9.08
N TYR A 88 -6.34 -13.47 -7.96
CA TYR A 88 -6.95 -14.79 -7.93
C TYR A 88 -8.30 -14.84 -8.65
N ILE A 89 -9.14 -13.81 -8.54
CA ILE A 89 -10.43 -13.77 -9.27
C ILE A 89 -10.20 -13.63 -10.77
N MET A 90 -9.16 -12.88 -11.13
CA MET A 90 -8.71 -12.75 -12.50
C MET A 90 -8.30 -14.08 -13.13
N THR A 91 -8.02 -15.11 -12.34
CA THR A 91 -7.74 -16.47 -12.83
C THR A 91 -9.00 -17.32 -13.04
N GLU A 92 -10.20 -16.72 -13.03
CA GLU A 92 -11.51 -17.40 -13.14
C GLU A 92 -11.63 -18.70 -12.30
N PRO A 93 -11.38 -18.62 -10.98
CA PRO A 93 -11.37 -19.79 -10.12
C PRO A 93 -12.79 -20.31 -9.88
N ASN A 94 -12.89 -21.54 -9.40
CA ASN A 94 -14.17 -22.09 -8.93
C ASN A 94 -14.78 -21.16 -7.86
N PHE A 95 -16.00 -20.68 -8.13
CA PHE A 95 -16.74 -19.74 -7.30
C PHE A 95 -16.78 -20.15 -5.82
N LEU A 96 -16.98 -21.44 -5.51
CA LEU A 96 -17.06 -21.91 -4.13
C LEU A 96 -15.75 -21.68 -3.37
N VAL A 97 -14.63 -21.98 -4.01
CA VAL A 97 -13.30 -21.83 -3.43
C VAL A 97 -12.97 -20.34 -3.26
N ALA A 98 -13.22 -19.54 -4.29
CA ALA A 98 -13.01 -18.09 -4.24
C ALA A 98 -13.86 -17.42 -3.16
N SER A 99 -15.14 -17.76 -3.10
CA SER A 99 -16.04 -17.22 -2.09
C SER A 99 -15.61 -17.61 -0.68
N TRP A 100 -15.21 -18.87 -0.47
CA TRP A 100 -14.76 -19.31 0.86
C TRP A 100 -13.46 -18.61 1.28
N LEU A 101 -12.44 -18.58 0.42
CA LEU A 101 -11.15 -17.95 0.72
C LEU A 101 -11.27 -16.46 1.04
N ILE A 102 -12.04 -15.72 0.24
CA ILE A 102 -12.22 -14.27 0.46
C ILE A 102 -12.95 -14.02 1.79
N ARG A 103 -14.05 -14.74 2.06
CA ARG A 103 -14.84 -14.58 3.29
C ARG A 103 -14.03 -14.93 4.53
N VAL A 104 -13.36 -16.07 4.53
CA VAL A 104 -12.52 -16.52 5.65
C VAL A 104 -11.37 -15.54 5.88
N GLY A 105 -10.72 -15.08 4.82
CA GLY A 105 -9.66 -14.06 4.90
C GLY A 105 -10.16 -12.77 5.55
N VAL A 106 -11.34 -12.29 5.15
CA VAL A 106 -11.94 -11.07 5.72
C VAL A 106 -12.32 -11.27 7.19
N ILE A 107 -12.97 -12.39 7.53
CA ILE A 107 -13.33 -12.72 8.91
C ILE A 107 -12.09 -12.81 9.80
N ALA A 108 -11.03 -13.49 9.34
CA ALA A 108 -9.78 -13.59 10.08
C ALA A 108 -9.13 -12.21 10.32
N ARG A 109 -9.19 -11.31 9.33
CA ARG A 109 -8.64 -9.95 9.46
C ARG A 109 -9.50 -9.04 10.33
N ILE A 110 -10.82 -9.16 10.30
CA ILE A 110 -11.70 -8.43 11.22
C ILE A 110 -11.51 -8.98 12.65
N GLY A 111 -11.46 -10.30 12.81
CA GLY A 111 -11.24 -10.99 14.08
C GLY A 111 -9.90 -10.64 14.74
N HIS A 112 -8.84 -10.42 13.96
CA HIS A 112 -7.54 -9.95 14.47
C HIS A 112 -7.65 -8.63 15.24
N THR A 113 -8.59 -7.75 14.89
CA THR A 113 -8.80 -6.45 15.58
C THR A 113 -9.64 -6.58 16.85
N ILE A 114 -10.35 -7.69 17.05
CA ILE A 114 -11.22 -7.95 18.21
C ILE A 114 -10.48 -8.64 19.38
N LYS A 115 -9.16 -8.85 19.26
CA LYS A 115 -8.24 -9.43 20.26
C LYS A 115 -8.30 -10.97 20.37
N LEU A 116 -7.18 -11.58 19.94
CA LEU A 116 -6.56 -12.87 20.31
C LEU A 116 -7.45 -13.92 20.99
N ASN A 117 -7.89 -14.90 20.20
CA ASN A 117 -7.75 -16.34 20.50
C ASN A 117 -8.35 -17.12 19.33
N CYS A 118 -7.52 -17.51 18.36
CA CYS A 118 -7.69 -18.71 17.55
C CYS A 118 -6.51 -18.82 16.60
N CYS A 119 -5.58 -19.71 16.96
CA CYS A 119 -4.58 -20.24 16.06
C CYS A 119 -5.28 -21.05 14.98
N GLY A 120 -4.87 -20.86 13.72
CA GLY A 120 -5.36 -21.62 12.59
C GLY A 120 -4.44 -21.39 11.40
N VAL A 121 -3.33 -22.14 11.37
CA VAL A 121 -2.50 -22.29 10.17
C VAL A 121 -3.34 -23.10 9.18
N ILE A 122 -3.70 -22.49 8.06
CA ILE A 122 -4.33 -23.20 6.92
C ILE A 122 -3.21 -23.73 6.03
N GLU A 123 -3.33 -25.00 5.63
CA GLU A 123 -2.36 -25.71 4.81
C GLU A 123 -2.14 -25.05 3.44
N ILE A 124 -0.87 -24.75 3.15
CA ILE A 124 -0.42 -24.01 1.95
C ILE A 124 -0.27 -24.91 0.71
N HIS A 125 -0.56 -26.21 0.80
CA HIS A 125 -0.21 -27.17 -0.25
C HIS A 125 -1.21 -27.22 -1.44
N SER A 126 -2.49 -26.90 -1.23
CA SER A 126 -3.52 -26.98 -2.29
C SER A 126 -3.68 -25.68 -3.11
N LEU A 127 -3.17 -24.55 -2.59
CA LEU A 127 -3.25 -23.23 -3.25
C LEU A 127 -2.20 -23.08 -4.36
N ILE A 128 -1.04 -23.73 -4.22
CA ILE A 128 0.07 -23.59 -5.17
C ILE A 128 -0.26 -24.29 -6.50
N MET A 129 -0.90 -25.46 -6.47
CA MET A 129 -1.22 -26.23 -7.69
C MET A 129 -2.38 -25.63 -8.49
N THR A 130 -3.36 -25.03 -7.82
CA THR A 130 -4.51 -24.38 -8.50
C THR A 130 -4.13 -23.06 -9.19
N VAL A 131 -3.13 -22.34 -8.67
CA VAL A 131 -2.61 -21.11 -9.31
C VAL A 131 -1.82 -21.42 -10.60
N PHE A 132 -1.15 -22.58 -10.70
CA PHE A 132 -0.43 -22.95 -11.91
C PHE A 132 -1.34 -23.46 -13.03
N ASP A 133 -2.44 -24.15 -12.70
CA ASP A 133 -3.42 -24.63 -13.69
C ASP A 133 -4.30 -23.51 -14.27
N ALA A 134 -4.48 -22.41 -13.53
CA ALA A 134 -5.34 -21.29 -13.95
C ALA A 134 -4.64 -20.23 -14.84
N LEU A 135 -3.40 -20.50 -15.30
CA LEU A 135 -2.59 -19.55 -16.10
C LEU A 135 -2.78 -19.67 -17.61
N ASN A 136 -3.78 -20.40 -18.10
CA ASN A 136 -4.00 -20.57 -19.53
C ASN A 136 -4.84 -19.43 -20.13
N TYR A 137 -4.27 -18.21 -20.18
CA TYR A 137 -4.89 -17.07 -20.86
C TYR A 137 -4.28 -16.83 -22.25
N ASN A 138 -5.14 -16.46 -23.20
CA ASN A 138 -4.75 -16.10 -24.57
C ASN A 138 -3.89 -14.80 -24.65
N ASN A 139 -3.86 -13.99 -23.58
CA ASN A 139 -3.07 -12.76 -23.53
C ASN A 139 -1.75 -12.99 -22.77
N GLN A 140 -0.66 -13.11 -23.53
CA GLN A 140 0.69 -13.36 -23.01
C GLN A 140 1.16 -12.31 -21.98
N VAL A 141 0.73 -11.05 -22.12
CA VAL A 141 1.11 -9.96 -21.21
C VAL A 141 0.42 -10.11 -19.87
N PHE A 142 -0.85 -10.48 -19.88
CA PHE A 142 -1.65 -10.71 -18.68
C PHE A 142 -1.14 -11.91 -17.87
N CYS A 143 -0.79 -13.02 -18.54
CA CYS A 143 -0.09 -14.14 -17.89
C CYS A 143 1.21 -13.68 -17.22
N GLY A 144 1.97 -12.83 -17.90
CA GLY A 144 3.18 -12.21 -17.34
C GLY A 144 2.88 -11.39 -16.09
N TYR A 145 1.86 -10.56 -16.10
CA TYR A 145 1.45 -9.79 -14.93
C TYR A 145 1.07 -10.68 -13.74
N ILE A 146 0.22 -11.70 -13.95
CA ILE A 146 -0.23 -12.59 -12.88
C ILE A 146 0.95 -13.37 -12.28
N THR A 147 1.80 -13.95 -13.13
CA THR A 147 2.94 -14.76 -12.68
C THR A 147 3.95 -13.93 -11.90
N TRP A 148 4.43 -12.82 -12.47
CA TRP A 148 5.46 -12.00 -11.86
C TRP A 148 4.93 -11.13 -10.70
N GLY A 149 3.68 -10.68 -10.79
CA GLY A 149 2.98 -10.01 -9.69
C GLY A 149 2.74 -10.95 -8.50
N GLY A 150 2.33 -12.19 -8.76
CA GLY A 150 2.19 -13.24 -7.74
C GLY A 150 3.52 -13.52 -7.03
N ILE A 151 4.63 -13.61 -7.76
CA ILE A 151 5.97 -13.78 -7.18
C ILE A 151 6.32 -12.62 -6.23
N LEU A 152 6.03 -11.37 -6.60
CA LEU A 152 6.26 -10.22 -5.74
C LEU A 152 5.40 -10.24 -4.47
N LEU A 153 4.12 -10.62 -4.59
CA LEU A 153 3.25 -10.75 -3.42
C LEU A 153 3.75 -11.84 -2.46
N ILE A 154 4.15 -13.00 -2.98
CA ILE A 154 4.74 -14.08 -2.19
C ILE A 154 6.00 -13.58 -1.49
N LYS A 155 6.91 -12.90 -2.20
CA LYS A 155 8.11 -12.30 -1.62
C LYS A 155 7.77 -11.35 -0.48
N MET A 156 6.78 -10.47 -0.66
CA MET A 156 6.36 -9.52 0.38
C MET A 156 5.85 -10.24 1.64
N LEU A 157 5.08 -11.32 1.47
CA LEU A 157 4.61 -12.17 2.59
C LEU A 157 5.77 -12.90 3.28
N LEU A 158 6.74 -13.41 2.51
CA LEU A 158 7.94 -14.03 3.06
C LEU A 158 8.77 -13.03 3.88
N MET A 159 8.82 -11.76 3.48
CA MET A 159 9.50 -10.71 4.25
C MET A 159 8.85 -10.43 5.61
N ALA A 160 7.51 -10.46 5.68
CA ALA A 160 6.80 -10.37 6.96
C ALA A 160 7.16 -11.56 7.87
N PHE A 161 7.17 -12.78 7.31
CA PHE A 161 7.56 -13.99 8.05
C PHE A 161 9.02 -13.94 8.53
N LEU A 162 9.96 -13.52 7.66
CA LEU A 162 11.37 -13.36 8.01
C LEU A 162 11.57 -12.36 9.16
N THR A 163 10.80 -11.28 9.18
CA THR A 163 10.84 -10.30 10.27
C THR A 163 10.42 -10.95 11.59
N GLY A 164 9.34 -11.75 11.60
CA GLY A 164 8.88 -12.48 12.78
C GLY A 164 9.89 -13.51 13.29
N VAL A 165 10.50 -14.29 12.38
CA VAL A 165 11.54 -15.26 12.71
C VAL A 165 12.76 -14.57 13.32
N GLN A 166 13.21 -13.45 12.74
CA GLN A 166 14.35 -12.71 13.27
C GLN A 166 14.09 -12.09 14.63
N ARG A 167 12.91 -11.51 14.86
CA ARG A 167 12.49 -11.01 16.18
C ARG A 167 12.58 -12.10 17.24
N THR A 168 12.09 -13.30 16.91
CA THR A 168 12.09 -14.45 17.82
C THR A 168 13.50 -14.96 18.08
N ARG A 169 14.34 -15.04 17.03
CA ARG A 169 15.73 -15.52 17.11
C ARG A 169 16.63 -14.58 17.90
N LYS A 170 16.41 -13.27 17.78
CA LYS A 170 17.22 -12.22 18.44
C LYS A 170 16.64 -11.76 19.78
N SER A 171 15.49 -12.29 20.20
CA SER A 171 14.73 -11.84 21.38
C SER A 171 14.58 -10.31 21.40
N ALA A 172 14.23 -9.74 20.25
CA ALA A 172 14.08 -8.30 20.04
C ALA A 172 12.62 -8.01 19.72
N PHE A 173 11.80 -7.82 20.76
CA PHE A 173 10.38 -7.53 20.64
C PHE A 173 10.12 -6.03 20.75
N GLU A 174 9.16 -5.53 19.97
CA GLU A 174 8.75 -4.12 20.03
C GLU A 174 7.70 -3.87 21.13
N ASN A 175 6.90 -4.89 21.44
CA ASN A 175 5.76 -4.76 22.34
C ASN A 175 6.06 -5.40 23.69
N PRO A 176 5.64 -4.77 24.81
CA PRO A 176 5.73 -5.39 26.12
C PRO A 176 4.84 -6.63 26.24
N GLU A 177 3.73 -6.68 25.50
CA GLU A 177 2.77 -7.79 25.48
C GLU A 177 3.36 -9.07 24.85
N ASP A 178 4.34 -8.93 23.95
CA ASP A 178 4.97 -10.05 23.23
C ASP A 178 6.18 -10.64 23.98
N LEU A 179 6.53 -10.09 25.16
CA LEU A 179 7.69 -10.51 25.94
C LEU A 179 7.50 -11.88 26.59
N GLY A 180 6.26 -12.32 26.80
CA GLY A 180 5.97 -13.55 27.55
C GLY A 180 6.75 -13.61 28.86
N SER A 181 7.48 -14.71 29.08
CA SER A 181 8.35 -14.92 30.25
C SER A 181 9.80 -14.42 30.07
N ARG A 182 10.12 -13.69 29.00
CA ARG A 182 11.50 -13.31 28.63
C ARG A 182 12.02 -11.99 29.23
N GLY A 183 11.22 -11.31 30.07
CA GLY A 183 11.62 -10.11 30.82
C GLY A 183 11.78 -8.84 29.96
N GLU A 184 11.80 -7.66 30.60
CA GLU A 184 11.85 -6.33 29.94
C GLU A 184 13.12 -6.09 29.09
N THR A 185 14.18 -6.86 29.31
CA THR A 185 15.45 -6.75 28.57
C THR A 185 15.35 -7.15 27.10
N ALA A 186 14.25 -7.80 26.69
CA ALA A 186 13.97 -8.17 25.31
C ALA A 186 13.31 -7.04 24.48
N ILE A 187 12.97 -5.89 25.09
CA ILE A 187 12.62 -4.67 24.37
C ILE A 187 13.92 -4.01 23.87
N LYS A 188 14.46 -4.53 22.76
CA LYS A 188 15.69 -4.01 22.15
C LYS A 188 15.53 -3.84 20.66
N LYS A 189 16.06 -2.73 20.13
CA LYS A 189 16.24 -2.51 18.70
C LYS A 189 17.49 -3.23 18.24
N ASP A 190 17.33 -4.43 17.70
CA ASP A 190 18.42 -5.17 17.08
C ASP A 190 18.64 -4.67 15.63
N PRO A 191 19.89 -4.31 15.24
CA PRO A 191 20.17 -3.80 13.90
C PRO A 191 19.79 -4.75 12.76
N ASP A 192 19.86 -6.07 12.96
CA ASP A 192 19.51 -7.04 11.91
C ASP A 192 17.99 -7.12 11.72
N VAL A 193 17.23 -7.08 12.82
CA VAL A 193 15.76 -7.04 12.79
C VAL A 193 15.28 -5.75 12.12
N GLU A 194 15.87 -4.61 12.46
CA GLU A 194 15.51 -3.34 11.81
C GLU A 194 15.85 -3.33 10.32
N ARG A 195 16.93 -4.00 9.90
CA ARG A 195 17.29 -4.13 8.48
C ARG A 195 16.22 -4.89 7.70
N VAL A 196 15.75 -6.02 8.20
CA VAL A 196 14.67 -6.76 7.51
C VAL A 196 13.35 -6.00 7.54
N ARG A 197 13.03 -5.34 8.67
CA ARG A 197 11.84 -4.47 8.75
C ARG A 197 11.89 -3.35 7.71
N ARG A 198 13.03 -2.66 7.55
CA ARG A 198 13.20 -1.59 6.54
C ARG A 198 13.06 -2.13 5.12
N ALA A 199 13.59 -3.33 4.85
CA ALA A 199 13.41 -3.99 3.55
C ALA A 199 11.94 -4.31 3.28
N HIS A 200 11.22 -4.81 4.30
CA HIS A 200 9.79 -5.11 4.19
C HIS A 200 8.95 -3.85 3.97
N LEU A 201 9.20 -2.78 4.73
CA LEU A 201 8.55 -1.48 4.53
C LEU A 201 8.79 -0.95 3.12
N ASN A 202 10.02 -1.05 2.62
CA ASN A 202 10.30 -0.65 1.24
C ASN A 202 9.55 -1.51 0.21
N ASP A 203 9.36 -2.81 0.47
CA ASP A 203 8.50 -3.67 -0.35
C ASP A 203 7.03 -3.22 -0.29
N LEU A 204 6.52 -2.85 0.89
CA LEU A 204 5.16 -2.32 1.07
C LEU A 204 4.94 -0.96 0.39
N GLU A 205 5.97 -0.13 0.27
CA GLU A 205 5.90 1.15 -0.43
C GLU A 205 5.86 0.99 -1.96
N ASN A 206 6.62 0.03 -2.49
CA ASN A 206 6.88 -0.06 -3.93
C ASN A 206 6.05 -1.15 -4.63
N ILE A 207 5.81 -2.30 -4.00
CA ILE A 207 5.12 -3.43 -4.65
C ILE A 207 3.67 -3.08 -4.98
N PRO A 208 2.84 -2.55 -4.05
CA PRO A 208 1.48 -2.15 -4.39
C PRO A 208 1.45 -1.13 -5.52
N ALA A 209 2.35 -0.15 -5.49
CA ALA A 209 2.46 0.87 -6.52
C ALA A 209 2.78 0.26 -7.89
N PHE A 210 3.74 -0.65 -7.94
CA PHE A 210 4.10 -1.39 -9.13
C PHE A 210 2.96 -2.28 -9.64
N LEU A 211 2.23 -2.96 -8.76
CA LEU A 211 1.12 -3.83 -9.15
C LEU A 211 -0.04 -3.05 -9.79
N PHE A 212 -0.36 -1.85 -9.29
CA PHE A 212 -1.34 -0.96 -9.93
C PHE A 212 -0.84 -0.43 -11.27
N ALA A 213 0.40 0.07 -11.30
CA ALA A 213 1.00 0.58 -12.55
C ALA A 213 1.06 -0.50 -13.63
N ALA A 214 1.45 -1.73 -13.26
CA ALA A 214 1.50 -2.86 -14.17
C ALA A 214 0.10 -3.31 -14.60
N LEU A 215 -0.88 -3.36 -13.68
CA LEU A 215 -2.26 -3.65 -14.04
C LEU A 215 -2.78 -2.67 -15.11
N PHE A 216 -2.64 -1.37 -14.86
CA PHE A 216 -3.11 -0.38 -15.81
C PHE A 216 -2.37 -0.45 -17.15
N PHE A 217 -1.05 -0.64 -17.11
CA PHE A 217 -0.26 -0.81 -18.32
C PHE A 217 -0.68 -2.05 -19.12
N VAL A 218 -1.07 -3.16 -18.49
CA VAL A 218 -1.60 -4.33 -19.20
C VAL A 218 -2.97 -4.03 -19.80
N CYS A 219 -3.82 -3.24 -19.12
CA CYS A 219 -5.12 -2.81 -19.65
C CYS A 219 -5.02 -1.90 -20.88
N SER A 220 -3.88 -1.24 -21.11
CA SER A 220 -3.60 -0.43 -22.32
C SER A 220 -3.18 -1.26 -23.54
N GLU A 221 -3.20 -2.59 -23.45
CA GLU A 221 -2.81 -3.54 -24.51
C GLU A 221 -1.47 -3.21 -25.23
N PRO A 222 -0.37 -3.02 -24.50
CA PRO A 222 0.93 -2.66 -25.06
C PRO A 222 1.55 -3.83 -25.82
N HIS A 223 2.55 -3.52 -26.66
CA HIS A 223 3.30 -4.55 -27.38
C HIS A 223 3.87 -5.61 -26.42
N PRO A 224 3.56 -6.91 -26.61
CA PRO A 224 3.81 -7.93 -25.59
C PRO A 224 5.27 -8.07 -25.16
N GLY A 225 6.21 -7.95 -26.10
CA GLY A 225 7.63 -8.04 -25.81
C GLY A 225 8.12 -6.96 -24.85
N VAL A 226 7.66 -5.72 -25.04
CA VAL A 226 8.08 -4.58 -24.20
C VAL A 226 7.51 -4.74 -22.80
N ALA A 227 6.21 -5.07 -22.71
CA ALA A 227 5.53 -5.23 -21.44
C ALA A 227 6.13 -6.34 -20.57
N LEU A 228 6.41 -7.50 -21.15
CA LEU A 228 7.01 -8.62 -20.42
C LEU A 228 8.42 -8.29 -19.91
N TRP A 229 9.26 -7.63 -20.73
CA TRP A 229 10.60 -7.25 -20.29
C TRP A 229 10.58 -6.21 -19.18
N LEU A 230 9.71 -5.19 -19.27
CA LEU A 230 9.57 -4.18 -18.21
C LEU A 230 9.15 -4.82 -16.88
N ILE A 231 8.13 -5.68 -16.90
CA ILE A 231 7.64 -6.37 -15.70
C ILE A 231 8.75 -7.25 -15.11
N ARG A 232 9.43 -8.07 -15.94
CA ARG A 232 10.52 -8.97 -15.50
C ARG A 232 11.68 -8.22 -14.88
N ILE A 233 12.17 -7.18 -15.54
CA ILE A 233 13.32 -6.39 -15.06
C ILE A 233 12.97 -5.71 -13.73
N ALA A 234 11.76 -5.15 -13.62
CA ALA A 234 11.31 -4.54 -12.37
C ALA A 234 11.26 -5.56 -11.22
N VAL A 235 10.70 -6.75 -11.45
CA VAL A 235 10.62 -7.80 -10.41
C VAL A 235 12.01 -8.29 -10.01
N ILE A 236 12.89 -8.55 -10.97
CA ILE A 236 14.27 -8.96 -10.71
C ILE A 236 15.01 -7.88 -9.91
N ALA A 237 14.88 -6.60 -10.29
CA ALA A 237 15.49 -5.50 -9.56
C ALA A 237 14.99 -5.43 -8.10
N ARG A 238 13.70 -5.70 -7.84
CA ARG A 238 13.14 -5.76 -6.48
C ARG A 238 13.67 -6.95 -5.68
N ILE A 239 13.80 -8.12 -6.29
CA ILE A 239 14.36 -9.31 -5.62
C ILE A 239 15.83 -9.03 -5.26
N LEU A 240 16.61 -8.52 -6.21
CA LEU A 240 18.01 -8.13 -5.99
C LEU A 240 18.14 -7.05 -4.92
N HIS A 241 17.25 -6.05 -4.89
CA HIS A 241 17.24 -5.04 -3.84
C HIS A 241 17.14 -5.68 -2.45
N THR A 242 16.22 -6.61 -2.25
CA THR A 242 16.07 -7.30 -0.95
C THR A 242 17.26 -8.18 -0.62
N ILE A 243 17.85 -8.87 -1.59
CA ILE A 243 19.06 -9.67 -1.38
C ILE A 243 20.22 -8.76 -0.92
N VAL A 244 20.45 -7.66 -1.64
CA VAL A 244 21.56 -6.72 -1.40
C VAL A 244 21.34 -5.85 -0.16
N TYR A 245 20.09 -5.67 0.26
CA TYR A 245 19.75 -4.86 1.43
C TYR A 245 19.68 -5.70 2.70
N ALA A 246 18.97 -6.84 2.67
CA ALA A 246 18.60 -7.59 3.87
C ALA A 246 19.49 -8.83 4.11
N ILE A 247 19.89 -9.54 3.06
CA ILE A 247 20.61 -10.83 3.18
C ILE A 247 22.12 -10.59 3.16
N TYR A 248 22.62 -9.95 2.12
CA TYR A 248 24.02 -9.59 1.94
C TYR A 248 24.13 -8.07 1.89
N PRO A 249 24.39 -7.38 3.03
CA PRO A 249 24.42 -5.93 3.08
C PRO A 249 25.61 -5.40 2.27
N ILE A 250 25.39 -5.09 1.00
CA ILE A 250 26.39 -4.44 0.15
C ILE A 250 26.28 -2.93 0.38
N ARG A 251 27.45 -2.28 0.51
CA ARG A 251 27.55 -0.83 0.58
C ARG A 251 26.90 -0.19 -0.64
N GLN A 252 26.35 1.03 -0.49
CA GLN A 252 25.91 1.84 -1.62
C GLN A 252 27.04 1.88 -2.68
N PRO A 253 26.76 1.74 -3.99
CA PRO A 253 25.58 2.23 -4.71
C PRO A 253 24.55 1.17 -5.15
N ALA A 254 24.82 -0.13 -4.96
CA ALA A 254 23.99 -1.22 -5.52
C ALA A 254 22.50 -1.13 -5.12
N ARG A 255 22.23 -0.72 -3.87
CA ARG A 255 20.87 -0.49 -3.34
C ARG A 255 20.13 0.61 -4.11
N GLY A 256 20.79 1.74 -4.33
CA GLY A 256 20.22 2.89 -5.05
C GLY A 256 19.94 2.58 -6.51
N ILE A 257 20.82 1.82 -7.17
CA ILE A 257 20.61 1.39 -8.56
C ILE A 257 19.36 0.50 -8.67
N CYS A 258 19.22 -0.52 -7.81
CA CYS A 258 18.05 -1.40 -7.85
C CYS A 258 16.74 -0.63 -7.59
N PHE A 259 16.77 0.33 -6.66
CA PHE A 259 15.62 1.20 -6.40
C PHE A 259 15.27 2.08 -7.61
N LEU A 260 16.26 2.79 -8.17
CA LEU A 260 16.06 3.69 -9.31
C LEU A 260 15.58 2.96 -10.56
N THR A 261 16.10 1.75 -10.83
CA THR A 261 15.65 0.93 -11.96
C THR A 261 14.16 0.61 -11.84
N CYS A 262 13.71 0.17 -10.66
CA CYS A 262 12.29 -0.16 -10.46
C CYS A 262 11.41 1.10 -10.48
N LEU A 263 11.86 2.19 -9.86
CA LEU A 263 11.15 3.47 -9.89
C LEU A 263 10.98 3.99 -11.31
N PHE A 264 12.05 3.98 -12.12
CA PHE A 264 12.03 4.44 -13.50
C PHE A 264 11.08 3.61 -14.36
N ILE A 265 11.11 2.28 -14.25
CA ILE A 265 10.20 1.40 -14.98
C ILE A 265 8.75 1.69 -14.59
N THR A 266 8.46 1.83 -13.29
CA THR A 266 7.10 2.09 -12.81
C THR A 266 6.57 3.42 -13.31
N VAL A 267 7.39 4.48 -13.23
CA VAL A 267 7.03 5.81 -13.76
C VAL A 267 6.86 5.77 -15.28
N PHE A 268 7.75 5.09 -16.00
CA PHE A 268 7.65 4.93 -17.45
C PHE A 268 6.34 4.26 -17.87
N MET A 269 5.96 3.17 -17.20
CA MET A 269 4.70 2.46 -17.48
C MET A 269 3.48 3.37 -17.25
N ILE A 270 3.47 4.14 -16.15
CA ILE A 270 2.37 5.06 -15.86
C ILE A 270 2.32 6.19 -16.89
N VAL A 271 3.46 6.81 -17.21
CA VAL A 271 3.51 7.92 -18.18
C VAL A 271 3.07 7.44 -19.56
N TRP A 272 3.60 6.31 -20.02
CA TRP A 272 3.21 5.71 -21.29
C TRP A 272 1.70 5.52 -21.38
N MET A 273 1.13 4.85 -20.38
CA MET A 273 -0.32 4.62 -20.26
C MET A 273 -1.11 5.93 -20.24
N THR A 274 -0.72 6.92 -19.41
CA THR A 274 -1.45 8.21 -19.37
C THR A 274 -1.46 8.92 -20.72
N VAL A 275 -0.40 8.78 -21.51
CA VAL A 275 -0.27 9.41 -22.84
C VAL A 275 -1.02 8.57 -23.89
N SER A 276 -0.92 7.24 -23.87
CA SER A 276 -1.60 6.36 -24.82
C SER A 276 -3.12 6.36 -24.63
N ASP A 277 -3.57 6.32 -23.38
CA ASP A 277 -4.98 6.09 -23.04
C ASP A 277 -5.78 7.39 -23.05
N ALA A 278 -5.12 8.54 -22.94
CA ALA A 278 -5.72 9.84 -23.26
C ALA A 278 -6.25 9.90 -24.71
N LEU A 279 -5.78 9.00 -25.59
CA LEU A 279 -6.07 9.03 -27.03
C LEU A 279 -6.94 7.85 -27.54
N SER A 280 -7.18 6.79 -26.77
CA SER A 280 -7.65 5.49 -27.31
C SER A 280 -8.87 4.83 -26.65
N TYR A 281 -9.16 5.06 -25.37
CA TYR A 281 -10.22 4.28 -24.69
C TYR A 281 -11.65 4.77 -25.00
N ASN A 282 -12.53 3.84 -25.38
CA ASN A 282 -13.95 4.12 -25.66
C ASN A 282 -14.79 4.36 -24.40
N ASN A 283 -14.44 3.71 -23.28
CA ASN A 283 -15.14 3.90 -22.00
C ASN A 283 -14.58 5.13 -21.26
N GLU A 284 -15.38 6.18 -21.19
CA GLU A 284 -15.03 7.45 -20.56
C GLU A 284 -14.65 7.31 -19.07
N LEU A 285 -15.38 6.47 -18.33
CA LEU A 285 -15.15 6.25 -16.89
C LEU A 285 -13.78 5.66 -16.63
N PHE A 286 -13.44 4.61 -17.38
CA PHE A 286 -12.18 3.90 -17.21
C PHE A 286 -10.98 4.78 -17.61
N ARG A 287 -11.14 5.61 -18.64
CA ARG A 287 -10.15 6.63 -19.03
C ARG A 287 -9.90 7.63 -17.90
N ILE A 288 -10.94 8.13 -17.25
CA ILE A 288 -10.80 9.06 -16.12
C ILE A 288 -10.09 8.37 -14.95
N TYR A 289 -10.47 7.15 -14.62
CA TYR A 289 -9.84 6.39 -13.55
C TYR A 289 -8.34 6.15 -13.78
N ILE A 290 -7.96 5.68 -14.98
CA ILE A 290 -6.57 5.41 -15.34
C ILE A 290 -5.73 6.69 -15.33
N THR A 291 -6.24 7.79 -15.91
CA THR A 291 -5.49 9.05 -16.00
C THR A 291 -5.26 9.69 -14.64
N TRP A 292 -6.32 9.84 -13.84
CA TRP A 292 -6.24 10.47 -12.52
C TRP A 292 -5.62 9.55 -11.46
N GLY A 293 -5.87 8.25 -11.55
CA GLY A 293 -5.20 7.23 -10.73
C GLY A 293 -3.70 7.18 -11.02
N GLY A 294 -3.31 7.21 -12.31
CA GLY A 294 -1.91 7.30 -12.73
C GLY A 294 -1.20 8.55 -12.21
N LEU A 295 -1.85 9.73 -12.26
CA LEU A 295 -1.31 10.97 -11.71
C LEU A 295 -1.03 10.85 -10.21
N LEU A 296 -1.99 10.30 -9.46
CA LEU A 296 -1.89 10.12 -8.02
C LEU A 296 -0.83 9.04 -7.65
N MET A 297 -0.64 8.04 -8.50
CA MET A 297 0.47 7.08 -8.39
C MET A 297 1.85 7.72 -8.63
N ILE A 298 1.99 8.57 -9.65
CA ILE A 298 3.22 9.34 -9.87
C ILE A 298 3.53 10.19 -8.64
N LYS A 299 2.52 10.88 -8.09
CA LYS A 299 2.67 11.68 -6.87
C LYS A 299 3.21 10.84 -5.71
N LEU A 300 2.63 9.66 -5.46
CA LEU A 300 3.09 8.73 -4.42
C LEU A 300 4.56 8.36 -4.63
N LEU A 301 4.92 7.95 -5.84
CA LEU A 301 6.28 7.53 -6.18
C LEU A 301 7.31 8.66 -6.05
N LEU A 302 6.92 9.92 -6.33
CA LEU A 302 7.78 11.10 -6.19
C LEU A 302 8.03 11.51 -4.73
N MET A 303 7.20 11.07 -3.77
CA MET A 303 7.44 11.36 -2.35
C MET A 303 8.70 10.69 -1.81
N ALA A 304 9.07 9.50 -2.34
CA ALA A 304 10.29 8.79 -1.95
C ALA A 304 11.58 9.56 -2.31
N PRO A 305 11.83 9.98 -3.58
CA PRO A 305 12.99 10.80 -3.92
C PRO A 305 12.92 12.19 -3.27
N PHE A 306 11.73 12.75 -3.04
CA PHE A 306 11.59 14.02 -2.33
C PHE A 306 12.05 13.90 -0.86
N THR A 307 11.73 12.80 -0.18
CA THR A 307 12.26 12.50 1.15
C THR A 307 13.78 12.33 1.13
N ALA A 308 14.31 11.62 0.14
CA ALA A 308 15.75 11.44 -0.02
C ALA A 308 16.50 12.76 -0.26
N PHE A 309 15.93 13.65 -1.08
CA PHE A 309 16.46 14.99 -1.32
C PHE A 309 16.54 15.81 -0.02
N HIS A 310 15.48 15.82 0.79
CA HIS A 310 15.49 16.50 2.09
C HIS A 310 16.54 15.92 3.04
N ARG A 311 16.73 14.60 3.05
CA ARG A 311 17.79 13.94 3.86
C ARG A 311 19.19 14.37 3.44
N LEU A 312 19.46 14.42 2.14
CA LEU A 312 20.75 14.87 1.61
C LEU A 312 21.02 16.33 1.97
N ARG A 313 19.98 17.18 1.94
CA ARG A 313 20.10 18.60 2.28
C ARG A 313 20.29 18.85 3.78
N SER A 314 19.59 18.13 4.64
CA SER A 314 19.66 18.32 6.10
C SER A 314 20.82 17.57 6.75
N GLY A 315 21.43 16.62 6.05
CA GLY A 315 22.45 15.73 6.61
C GLY A 315 21.92 14.76 7.65
N ALA A 316 20.59 14.60 7.73
CA ALA A 316 19.92 13.69 8.65
C ALA A 316 20.02 12.24 8.13
N ILE A 317 20.91 11.47 8.73
CA ILE A 317 21.14 10.07 8.37
C ILE A 317 20.41 9.17 9.40
N GLU A 318 19.50 8.31 8.91
CA GLU A 318 18.76 7.34 9.74
C GLU A 318 19.58 6.08 10.04
N ASN A 319 20.51 5.74 9.15
CA ASN A 319 21.18 4.46 9.08
C ASN A 319 22.64 4.59 9.54
N PRO A 320 23.11 3.84 10.55
CA PRO A 320 24.51 3.89 10.95
C PRO A 320 25.47 3.50 9.81
N GLU A 321 25.03 2.64 8.90
CA GLU A 321 25.80 2.20 7.73
C GLU A 321 25.98 3.26 6.62
N ASP A 322 25.15 4.31 6.63
CA ASP A 322 25.20 5.37 5.63
C ASP A 322 26.00 6.60 6.13
N VAL A 323 26.57 6.53 7.34
CA VAL A 323 27.48 7.52 7.93
C VAL A 323 28.87 7.41 7.28
N ILE A 324 28.98 7.85 6.03
CA ILE A 324 30.23 7.71 5.26
C ILE A 324 31.13 8.94 5.36
N ARG A 325 30.64 10.09 5.83
CA ARG A 325 31.40 11.36 5.69
C ARG A 325 31.32 12.40 6.82
N SER A 326 30.61 12.14 7.91
CA SER A 326 30.57 13.14 8.99
C SER A 326 30.47 12.45 10.34
N ASN A 327 31.19 13.00 11.34
CA ASN A 327 31.01 12.73 12.77
C ASN A 327 29.61 13.16 13.29
N ASN A 328 28.60 13.18 12.42
CA ASN A 328 27.26 13.59 12.76
C ASN A 328 26.56 12.42 13.46
N GLU A 329 26.14 12.67 14.69
CA GLU A 329 25.18 11.85 15.42
C GLU A 329 23.90 11.65 14.59
N ILE A 330 23.13 10.60 14.89
CA ILE A 330 21.81 10.33 14.29
C ILE A 330 20.90 11.53 14.61
N LYS A 331 20.84 12.49 13.68
CA LYS A 331 20.04 13.70 13.83
C LYS A 331 18.71 13.48 13.13
N LYS A 332 17.63 13.44 13.91
CA LYS A 332 16.28 13.53 13.38
C LYS A 332 16.03 14.99 13.01
N ASP A 333 15.81 15.24 11.72
CA ASP A 333 15.42 16.55 11.23
C ASP A 333 13.90 16.60 11.03
N GLU A 334 13.26 17.62 11.61
CA GLU A 334 11.80 17.78 11.57
C GLU A 334 11.30 17.91 10.12
N SER A 335 12.10 18.50 9.22
CA SER A 335 11.72 18.63 7.81
C SER A 335 11.63 17.26 7.12
N VAL A 336 12.55 16.34 7.44
CA VAL A 336 12.56 14.97 6.90
C VAL A 336 11.40 14.16 7.49
N GLU A 337 11.17 14.26 8.80
CA GLU A 337 10.06 13.55 9.46
C GLU A 337 8.70 14.02 8.97
N ARG A 338 8.58 15.30 8.60
CA ARG A 338 7.38 15.87 7.99
C ARG A 338 7.08 15.26 6.62
N VAL A 339 8.07 15.24 5.72
CA VAL A 339 7.91 14.63 4.40
C VAL A 339 7.59 13.14 4.54
N ARG A 340 8.25 12.43 5.47
CA ARG A 340 7.96 11.02 5.77
C ARG A 340 6.52 10.82 6.22
N ARG A 341 5.98 11.67 7.10
CA ARG A 341 4.57 11.58 7.54
C ARG A 341 3.59 11.84 6.41
N ALA A 342 3.89 12.80 5.52
CA ALA A 342 3.07 13.02 4.32
C ALA A 342 3.08 11.79 3.41
N HIS A 343 4.26 11.19 3.18
CA HIS A 343 4.39 9.98 2.37
C HIS A 343 3.66 8.79 3.00
N LEU A 344 3.80 8.57 4.31
CA LEU A 344 3.04 7.55 5.03
C LEU A 344 1.54 7.76 4.86
N ASN A 345 1.04 8.97 5.07
CA ASN A 345 -0.38 9.25 4.84
C ASN A 345 -0.83 8.97 3.41
N ASP A 346 0.02 9.21 2.40
CA ASP A 346 -0.26 8.80 1.02
C ASP A 346 -0.34 7.28 0.88
N LEU A 347 0.62 6.54 1.43
CA LEU A 347 0.63 5.06 1.43
C LEU A 347 -0.61 4.45 2.08
N GLU A 348 -1.18 5.14 3.08
CA GLU A 348 -2.39 4.68 3.76
C GLU A 348 -3.67 4.86 2.93
N ASN A 349 -3.76 5.97 2.18
CA ASN A 349 -5.01 6.38 1.56
C ASN A 349 -5.07 6.09 0.06
N ILE A 350 -3.95 6.19 -0.65
CA ILE A 350 -3.88 6.07 -2.11
C ILE A 350 -4.27 4.66 -2.57
N PRO A 351 -3.66 3.56 -2.05
CA PRO A 351 -4.03 2.21 -2.48
C PRO A 351 -5.50 1.90 -2.19
N ALA A 352 -5.99 2.29 -1.02
CA ALA A 352 -7.40 2.09 -0.65
C ALA A 352 -8.35 2.85 -1.60
N PHE A 353 -8.02 4.10 -1.93
CA PHE A 353 -8.77 4.90 -2.90
C PHE A 353 -8.77 4.27 -4.30
N LEU A 354 -7.63 3.80 -4.80
CA LEU A 354 -7.56 3.18 -6.13
C LEU A 354 -8.42 1.92 -6.22
N ILE A 355 -8.40 1.07 -5.20
CA ILE A 355 -9.26 -0.12 -5.15
C ILE A 355 -10.73 0.28 -5.09
N ALA A 356 -11.09 1.23 -4.22
CA ALA A 356 -12.47 1.71 -4.10
C ALA A 356 -12.98 2.36 -5.41
N ALA A 357 -12.14 3.16 -6.06
CA ALA A 357 -12.46 3.81 -7.34
C ALA A 357 -12.59 2.78 -8.46
N LEU A 358 -11.75 1.75 -8.50
CA LEU A 358 -11.90 0.63 -9.44
C LEU A 358 -13.24 -0.07 -9.24
N MET A 359 -13.58 -0.44 -8.00
CA MET A 359 -14.86 -1.09 -7.67
C MET A 359 -16.06 -0.22 -8.08
N TYR A 360 -15.95 1.09 -7.86
CA TYR A 360 -17.00 2.05 -8.24
C TYR A 360 -17.12 2.18 -9.75
N VAL A 361 -16.02 2.29 -10.50
CA VAL A 361 -16.05 2.36 -11.98
C VAL A 361 -16.64 1.09 -12.60
N MET A 362 -16.36 -0.07 -12.01
CA MET A 362 -16.91 -1.35 -12.45
C MET A 362 -18.40 -1.52 -12.11
N SER A 363 -18.97 -0.65 -11.27
CA SER A 363 -20.43 -0.59 -11.05
C SER A 363 -21.17 0.24 -12.10
N GLU A 364 -20.48 0.68 -13.16
CA GLU A 364 -20.98 1.53 -14.25
C GLU A 364 -21.85 2.71 -13.79
N PRO A 365 -21.33 3.58 -12.89
CA PRO A 365 -22.06 4.72 -12.37
C PRO A 365 -22.18 5.82 -13.42
N ASP A 366 -22.99 6.83 -13.11
CA ASP A 366 -23.09 8.03 -13.92
C ASP A 366 -21.69 8.66 -14.18
N PRO A 367 -21.28 8.87 -15.46
CA PRO A 367 -19.97 9.38 -15.82
C PRO A 367 -19.61 10.73 -15.22
N ASP A 368 -20.57 11.64 -15.12
CA ASP A 368 -20.33 12.99 -14.61
C ASP A 368 -20.06 12.95 -13.11
N VAL A 369 -20.87 12.20 -12.36
CA VAL A 369 -20.68 12.02 -10.91
C VAL A 369 -19.34 11.36 -10.63
N ALA A 370 -19.01 10.28 -11.36
CA ALA A 370 -17.74 9.58 -11.20
C ALA A 370 -16.54 10.47 -11.52
N SER A 371 -16.64 11.27 -12.59
CA SER A 371 -15.63 12.23 -13.01
C SER A 371 -15.32 13.24 -11.90
N TRP A 372 -16.36 13.86 -11.33
CA TRP A 372 -16.19 14.83 -10.24
C TRP A 372 -15.60 14.19 -8.98
N LEU A 373 -16.10 13.03 -8.56
CA LEU A 373 -15.62 12.36 -7.35
C LEU A 373 -14.13 12.01 -7.44
N ILE A 374 -13.68 11.42 -8.56
CA ILE A 374 -12.28 11.05 -8.76
C ILE A 374 -11.39 12.30 -8.80
N ARG A 375 -11.78 13.34 -9.55
CA ARG A 375 -11.00 14.58 -9.68
C ARG A 375 -10.85 15.31 -8.36
N ILE A 376 -11.96 15.49 -7.62
CA ILE A 376 -11.95 16.17 -6.32
C ILE A 376 -11.08 15.39 -5.33
N ALA A 377 -11.19 14.05 -5.29
CA ALA A 377 -10.37 13.23 -4.42
C ALA A 377 -8.86 13.40 -4.72
N VAL A 378 -8.48 13.33 -6.00
CA VAL A 378 -7.07 13.49 -6.40
C VAL A 378 -6.54 14.89 -6.09
N ILE A 379 -7.30 15.94 -6.42
CA ILE A 379 -6.92 17.32 -6.11
C ILE A 379 -6.77 17.51 -4.61
N ALA A 380 -7.71 17.02 -3.80
CA ALA A 380 -7.63 17.09 -2.34
C ALA A 380 -6.36 16.40 -1.79
N ARG A 381 -5.95 15.26 -2.37
CA ARG A 381 -4.71 14.57 -1.99
C ARG A 381 -3.45 15.33 -2.37
N ILE A 382 -3.42 15.96 -3.54
CA ILE A 382 -2.30 16.82 -3.95
C ILE A 382 -2.21 18.02 -3.00
N CYS A 383 -3.33 18.71 -2.77
CA CYS A 383 -3.43 19.82 -1.81
C CYS A 383 -3.01 19.41 -0.40
N HIS A 384 -3.42 18.24 0.09
CA HIS A 384 -2.99 17.72 1.39
C HIS A 384 -1.46 17.67 1.48
N THR A 385 -0.78 17.12 0.48
CA THR A 385 0.69 17.07 0.51
C THR A 385 1.39 18.40 0.34
N LEU A 386 0.81 19.32 -0.44
CA LEU A 386 1.34 20.69 -0.55
C LEU A 386 1.26 21.41 0.80
N VAL A 387 0.10 21.33 1.46
CA VAL A 387 -0.15 21.99 2.76
C VAL A 387 0.57 21.29 3.92
N TYR A 388 0.89 20.00 3.78
CA TYR A 388 1.61 19.25 4.82
C TYR A 388 3.13 19.38 4.69
N ALA A 389 3.68 19.19 3.49
CA ALA A 389 5.12 19.01 3.30
C ALA A 389 5.83 20.22 2.69
N VAL A 390 5.17 20.95 1.78
CA VAL A 390 5.80 22.04 1.02
C VAL A 390 5.59 23.39 1.72
N TYR A 391 4.33 23.74 1.97
CA TYR A 391 3.91 24.96 2.65
C TYR A 391 3.14 24.59 3.91
N PRO A 392 3.81 24.45 5.07
CA PRO A 392 3.16 24.08 6.30
C PRO A 392 2.14 25.14 6.72
N ILE A 393 0.86 24.81 6.58
CA ILE A 393 -0.23 25.64 7.09
C ILE A 393 -0.75 25.00 8.37
N ARG A 394 -1.00 25.86 9.36
CA ARG A 394 -1.66 25.48 10.61
C ARG A 394 -2.98 24.75 10.32
N GLN A 395 -3.36 23.81 11.19
CA GLN A 395 -4.71 23.23 11.19
C GLN A 395 -5.77 24.35 11.12
N PRO A 396 -6.87 24.18 10.36
CA PRO A 396 -7.50 22.91 9.96
C PRO A 396 -7.31 22.47 8.49
N ALA A 397 -6.53 23.20 7.67
CA ALA A 397 -6.46 22.97 6.22
C ALA A 397 -6.11 21.52 5.82
N ARG A 398 -5.17 20.90 6.54
CA ARG A 398 -4.74 19.50 6.33
C ARG A 398 -5.87 18.51 6.62
N PHE A 399 -6.58 18.73 7.73
CA PHE A 399 -7.68 17.87 8.15
C PHE A 399 -8.86 17.92 7.17
N ILE A 400 -9.17 19.11 6.63
CA ILE A 400 -10.22 19.27 5.62
C ILE A 400 -9.88 18.49 4.36
N CYS A 401 -8.65 18.62 3.84
CA CYS A 401 -8.21 17.87 2.65
C CYS A 401 -8.28 16.35 2.88
N PHE A 402 -7.90 15.89 4.08
CA PHE A 402 -7.98 14.49 4.45
C PHE A 402 -9.42 13.96 4.50
N ILE A 403 -10.32 14.67 5.19
CA ILE A 403 -11.73 14.27 5.33
C ILE A 403 -12.42 14.18 3.97
N VAL A 404 -12.18 15.14 3.08
CA VAL A 404 -12.79 15.15 1.74
C VAL A 404 -12.47 13.85 1.00
N THR A 405 -11.19 13.41 0.99
CA THR A 405 -10.84 12.15 0.35
C THR A 405 -11.48 10.96 1.06
N VAL A 406 -11.45 10.90 2.40
CA VAL A 406 -12.03 9.78 3.16
C VAL A 406 -13.52 9.62 2.91
N LEU A 407 -14.28 10.73 2.86
CA LEU A 407 -15.71 10.71 2.57
C LEU A 407 -16.01 10.23 1.15
N ILE A 408 -15.23 10.67 0.16
CA ILE A 408 -15.39 10.22 -1.22
C ILE A 408 -15.09 8.72 -1.33
N THR A 409 -13.98 8.25 -0.73
CA THR A 409 -13.62 6.82 -0.72
C THR A 409 -14.71 5.99 -0.04
N ALA A 410 -15.24 6.45 1.10
CA ALA A 410 -16.34 5.76 1.80
C ALA A 410 -17.61 5.70 0.95
N PHE A 411 -17.97 6.80 0.27
CA PHE A 411 -19.12 6.84 -0.65
C PHE A 411 -18.95 5.81 -1.79
N MET A 412 -17.80 5.79 -2.46
CA MET A 412 -17.51 4.83 -3.54
C MET A 412 -17.63 3.38 -3.07
N ILE A 413 -17.11 3.06 -1.88
CA ILE A 413 -17.19 1.71 -1.31
C ILE A 413 -18.65 1.33 -1.02
N LEU A 414 -19.39 2.19 -0.31
CA LEU A 414 -20.76 1.92 0.08
C LEU A 414 -21.68 1.78 -1.13
N TRP A 415 -21.51 2.64 -2.13
CA TRP A 415 -22.25 2.56 -3.38
C TRP A 415 -22.00 1.23 -4.08
N SER A 416 -20.73 0.87 -4.26
CA SER A 416 -20.33 -0.39 -4.89
C SER A 416 -20.95 -1.57 -4.14
N MET A 417 -20.80 -1.62 -2.81
CA MET A 417 -21.39 -2.69 -2.00
C MET A 417 -22.89 -2.80 -2.24
N VAL A 418 -23.65 -1.70 -2.14
CA VAL A 418 -25.12 -1.72 -2.33
C VAL A 418 -25.51 -2.17 -3.73
N HIS A 419 -24.77 -1.75 -4.76
CA HIS A 419 -25.01 -2.14 -6.14
C HIS A 419 -24.86 -3.66 -6.32
N PHE A 420 -23.72 -4.23 -5.92
CA PHE A 420 -23.47 -5.68 -6.06
C PHE A 420 -24.18 -6.56 -5.01
N PHE A 421 -24.82 -5.97 -3.98
CA PHE A 421 -25.71 -6.70 -3.06
C PHE A 421 -27.14 -6.84 -3.59
N LYS A 422 -27.59 -5.94 -4.47
CA LYS A 422 -28.96 -5.93 -5.01
C LYS A 422 -29.12 -6.78 -6.27
N ILE A 423 -28.01 -7.13 -6.92
CA ILE A 423 -27.91 -7.98 -8.12
C ILE A 423 -27.39 -9.36 -7.68
#